data_AF-A0AA40WFP0-F1
#
_entry.id   AF-A0AA40WFP0-F1
#
_cell.length_a   1.000
_cell.length_b   1.000
_cell.length_c   1.000
_cell.angle_alpha   90.00
_cell.angle_beta   90.00
_cell.angle_gamma   90.00
#
_symmetry.space_group_name_H-M   'P 1'
#
loop_
_entity.id
_entity.type
_entity.pdbx_description
1 polymer ?
#
loop_
_entity_poly.entity_id
_entity_poly.type
_entity_poly.pdbx_seq_one_letter_code
_entity_poly.pdbx_strand_id
1 'polypeptide(L)'
;WLRKVNGYVNQLLLPRFAKSAFDEFSTPAARQYFIRKKEASSGSFDNHLAHSAGLIKKIGDDLRLLDKLIVQPNAVNGELSEDDIHLFPLLRNLTLVAGIHWPTKVADYRDNMAKQTQINLLSSMAI
;
A
#
# COMPACT_ATOMS: atom_id res chain seq x y z
N TRP A 1 -6.81 -9.72 9.19
CA TRP A 1 -6.63 -9.26 7.80
C TRP A 1 -5.19 -8.83 7.51
N LEU A 2 -4.64 -7.86 8.26
CA LEU A 2 -3.27 -7.33 8.04
C LEU A 2 -2.17 -8.39 7.93
N ARG A 3 -2.15 -9.39 8.82
CA ARG A 3 -1.17 -10.50 8.78
C ARG A 3 -1.12 -11.19 7.41
N LYS A 4 -2.27 -11.42 6.79
CA LYS A 4 -2.36 -12.06 5.46
C LYS A 4 -1.78 -11.16 4.37
N VAL A 5 -2.19 -9.89 4.36
CA VAL A 5 -1.78 -8.93 3.32
C VAL A 5 -0.29 -8.60 3.43
N ASN A 6 0.21 -8.40 4.65
CA ASN A 6 1.64 -8.15 4.90
C ASN A 6 2.55 -9.30 4.44
N GLY A 7 2.01 -10.52 4.31
CA GLY A 7 2.75 -11.66 3.78
C GLY A 7 3.11 -11.57 2.29
N TYR A 8 2.46 -10.68 1.50
CA TYR A 8 2.74 -10.57 0.06
C TYR A 8 2.78 -9.14 -0.48
N VAL A 9 2.19 -8.15 0.20
CA VAL A 9 2.00 -6.80 -0.35
C VAL A 9 3.31 -6.10 -0.71
N ASN A 10 4.41 -6.45 -0.05
CA ASN A 10 5.74 -5.92 -0.39
C ASN A 10 6.24 -6.33 -1.77
N GLN A 11 5.70 -7.40 -2.35
CA GLN A 11 5.95 -7.74 -3.76
C GLN A 11 5.37 -6.68 -4.70
N LEU A 12 4.26 -6.03 -4.32
CA LEU A 12 3.74 -4.87 -5.07
C LEU A 12 4.48 -3.58 -4.72
N LEU A 13 4.72 -3.33 -3.44
CA LEU A 13 5.17 -2.03 -2.94
C LEU A 13 6.66 -1.77 -3.15
N LEU A 14 7.54 -2.72 -2.83
CA LEU A 14 8.99 -2.47 -2.86
C LEU A 14 9.51 -2.09 -4.26
N PRO A 15 9.13 -2.77 -5.36
CA PRO A 15 9.54 -2.37 -6.70
C PRO A 15 9.04 -0.97 -7.08
N ARG A 16 7.88 -0.55 -6.56
CA ARG A 16 7.28 0.75 -6.83
C ARG A 16 7.93 1.86 -6.00
N PHE A 17 8.22 1.61 -4.72
CA PHE A 17 9.01 2.51 -3.88
C PHE A 17 10.35 2.83 -4.54
N ALA A 18 11.03 1.79 -5.05
CA ALA A 18 12.30 1.94 -5.75
C ALA A 18 12.24 2.82 -7.02
N LYS A 19 11.07 2.97 -7.64
CA LYS A 19 10.83 3.79 -8.83
C LYS A 19 10.17 5.13 -8.54
N SER A 20 9.77 5.39 -7.30
CA SER A 20 9.03 6.59 -6.90
C SER A 20 9.94 7.73 -6.43
N ALA A 21 9.43 8.95 -6.50
CA ALA A 21 10.13 10.18 -6.09
C ALA A 21 9.96 10.44 -4.59
N PHE A 22 10.50 9.55 -3.76
CA PHE A 22 10.61 9.80 -2.32
C PHE A 22 11.97 10.44 -1.98
N ASP A 23 11.97 11.36 -1.01
CA ASP A 23 13.15 12.16 -0.64
C ASP A 23 14.30 11.29 -0.13
N GLU A 24 14.00 10.17 0.55
CA GLU A 24 14.99 9.18 0.97
C GLU A 24 15.73 8.52 -0.21
N PHE A 25 15.22 8.66 -1.44
CA PHE A 25 15.80 8.17 -2.69
C PHE A 25 16.21 9.30 -3.65
N SER A 26 16.37 10.53 -3.14
CA SER A 26 16.82 11.70 -3.91
C SER A 26 18.22 11.51 -4.50
N THR A 27 19.11 10.79 -3.81
CA THR A 27 20.43 10.43 -4.35
C THR A 27 20.37 9.08 -5.08
N PRO A 28 21.05 8.94 -6.24
CA PRO A 28 21.15 7.65 -6.92
C PRO A 28 21.74 6.54 -6.03
N ALA A 29 22.68 6.89 -5.15
CA ALA A 29 23.29 5.94 -4.21
C ALA A 29 22.28 5.40 -3.18
N ALA A 30 21.43 6.25 -2.59
CA ALA A 30 20.41 5.81 -1.65
C ALA A 30 19.35 4.91 -2.32
N ARG A 31 18.94 5.25 -3.55
CA ARG A 31 18.04 4.41 -4.35
C ARG A 31 18.67 3.05 -4.67
N GLN A 32 19.93 3.02 -5.10
CA GLN A 32 20.64 1.78 -5.39
C GLN A 32 20.83 0.92 -4.13
N TYR A 33 21.13 1.54 -2.98
CA TYR A 33 21.21 0.83 -1.70
C TYR A 33 19.87 0.15 -1.37
N PHE A 34 18.75 0.87 -1.50
CA PHE A 34 17.42 0.32 -1.27
C PHE A 34 17.13 -0.87 -2.19
N ILE A 35 17.35 -0.71 -3.50
CA ILE A 35 17.14 -1.76 -4.50
C ILE A 35 17.95 -3.02 -4.13
N ARG A 36 19.28 -2.89 -3.98
CA ARG A 36 20.16 -4.03 -3.69
C ARG A 36 19.75 -4.75 -2.41
N LYS A 37 19.51 -3.99 -1.33
CA LYS A 37 19.14 -4.57 -0.03
C LYS A 37 17.80 -5.29 -0.09
N LYS A 38 16.81 -4.70 -0.75
CA LYS A 38 15.46 -5.25 -0.81
C LYS A 38 15.39 -6.44 -1.75
N GLU A 39 15.96 -6.36 -2.95
CA GLU A 39 16.00 -7.50 -3.87
C GLU A 39 16.72 -8.72 -3.26
N ALA A 40 17.79 -8.52 -2.48
CA ALA A 40 18.46 -9.61 -1.78
C ALA A 40 17.56 -10.34 -0.76
N SER A 41 16.59 -9.64 -0.16
CA SER A 41 15.69 -10.20 0.86
C SER A 41 14.30 -10.60 0.34
N SER A 42 13.84 -10.00 -0.76
CA SER A 42 12.48 -10.18 -1.28
C SER A 42 12.43 -10.85 -2.64
N GLY A 43 13.57 -11.01 -3.33
CA GLY A 43 13.62 -11.43 -4.73
C GLY A 43 13.56 -10.25 -5.71
N SER A 44 13.74 -10.58 -7.00
CA SER A 44 13.86 -9.60 -8.09
C SER A 44 12.63 -8.71 -8.24
N PHE A 45 12.86 -7.41 -8.33
CA PHE A 45 11.82 -6.42 -8.55
C PHE A 45 11.18 -6.54 -9.93
N ASP A 46 11.95 -6.86 -10.97
CA ASP A 46 11.40 -7.09 -12.31
C ASP A 46 10.46 -8.30 -12.33
N ASN A 47 10.83 -9.37 -11.63
CA ASN A 47 9.96 -10.53 -11.49
C ASN A 47 8.65 -10.18 -10.77
N HIS A 48 8.73 -9.43 -9.67
CA HIS A 48 7.52 -8.96 -8.98
C HIS A 48 6.64 -8.07 -9.85
N LEU A 49 7.24 -7.16 -10.62
CA LEU A 49 6.51 -6.29 -11.54
C LEU A 49 5.79 -7.09 -12.63
N ALA A 50 6.44 -8.11 -13.19
CA ALA A 50 5.83 -9.02 -14.17
C ALA A 50 4.61 -9.77 -13.61
N HIS A 51 4.59 -10.05 -12.30
CA HIS A 51 3.47 -10.69 -11.60
C HIS A 51 2.43 -9.71 -11.03
N SER A 52 2.55 -8.40 -11.33
CA SER A 52 1.68 -7.37 -10.75
C SER A 52 0.20 -7.64 -10.96
N ALA A 53 -0.23 -8.09 -12.14
CA ALA A 53 -1.65 -8.31 -12.43
C ALA A 53 -2.30 -9.32 -11.47
N GLY A 54 -1.61 -10.45 -11.21
CA GLY A 54 -2.08 -11.46 -10.26
C GLY A 54 -2.11 -10.94 -8.82
N LEU A 55 -1.09 -10.19 -8.42
CA LEU A 55 -1.00 -9.58 -7.08
C LEU A 55 -2.04 -8.47 -6.87
N ILE A 56 -2.32 -7.66 -7.90
CA ILE A 56 -3.37 -6.63 -7.91
C ILE A 56 -4.74 -7.27 -7.76
N LYS A 57 -5.02 -8.36 -8.50
CA LYS A 57 -6.26 -9.12 -8.32
C LYS A 57 -6.38 -9.63 -6.88
N LYS A 58 -5.30 -10.21 -6.35
CA LYS A 58 -5.27 -10.74 -4.97
C LYS A 58 -5.55 -9.68 -3.92
N ILE A 59 -4.93 -8.50 -4.01
CA ILE A 59 -5.21 -7.41 -3.07
C ILE A 59 -6.62 -6.86 -3.26
N GLY A 60 -7.14 -6.76 -4.48
CA GLY A 60 -8.55 -6.41 -4.72
C GLY A 60 -9.52 -7.38 -4.05
N ASP A 61 -9.26 -8.69 -4.10
CA ASP A 61 -10.04 -9.71 -3.40
C ASP A 61 -9.98 -9.52 -1.87
N ASP A 62 -8.80 -9.22 -1.32
CA ASP A 62 -8.62 -8.94 0.11
C ASP A 62 -9.29 -7.62 0.54
N LEU A 63 -9.24 -6.56 -0.27
CA LEU A 63 -9.92 -5.30 0.01
C LEU A 63 -11.44 -5.48 0.06
N ARG A 64 -12.02 -6.36 -0.77
CA ARG A 64 -13.46 -6.69 -0.69
C ARG A 64 -13.84 -7.38 0.61
N LEU A 65 -12.91 -8.10 1.25
CA LEU A 65 -13.12 -8.63 2.59
C LEU A 65 -12.99 -7.53 3.65
N LEU A 66 -12.03 -6.61 3.49
CA LEU A 66 -11.86 -5.47 4.40
C LEU A 66 -13.06 -4.53 4.39
N ASP A 67 -13.67 -4.30 3.23
CA ASP A 67 -14.86 -3.43 3.07
C ASP A 67 -15.99 -3.81 4.04
N LYS A 68 -16.17 -5.11 4.28
CA LYS A 68 -17.17 -5.64 5.23
C LYS A 68 -16.82 -5.41 6.70
N LEU A 69 -15.55 -5.16 7.01
CA LEU A 69 -15.05 -4.95 8.36
C LEU A 69 -15.03 -3.47 8.76
N ILE A 70 -15.05 -2.55 7.78
CA ILE A 70 -15.06 -1.11 8.06
C ILE A 70 -16.44 -0.70 8.59
N VAL A 71 -16.44 -0.27 9.85
CA VAL A 71 -17.64 0.20 10.57
C VAL A 71 -17.94 1.66 10.21
N GLN A 72 -16.93 2.54 10.26
CA GLN A 72 -17.07 3.97 9.93
C GLN A 72 -15.89 4.45 9.09
N PRO A 73 -16.08 5.47 8.23
CA PRO A 73 -14.99 6.03 7.43
C PRO A 73 -13.95 6.77 8.28
N ASN A 74 -14.31 7.31 9.45
CA ASN A 74 -13.37 8.03 10.30
C ASN A 74 -12.62 7.14 11.31
N ALA A 75 -13.01 5.87 11.47
CA ALA A 75 -12.34 4.89 12.32
C ALA A 75 -12.78 3.47 11.95
N VAL A 76 -11.82 2.56 11.71
CA VAL A 76 -12.10 1.24 11.15
C VAL A 76 -13.11 0.44 11.98
N ASN A 77 -13.05 0.56 13.31
CA ASN A 77 -13.93 -0.13 14.26
C ASN A 77 -15.04 0.75 14.84
N GLY A 78 -15.25 1.96 14.29
CA GLY A 78 -16.26 2.93 14.75
C GLY A 78 -15.72 3.97 15.73
N GLU A 79 -14.66 3.63 16.48
CA GLU A 79 -13.88 4.52 17.33
C GLU A 79 -12.40 4.36 17.02
N LEU A 80 -11.62 5.45 17.11
CA LEU A 80 -10.19 5.44 16.79
C LEU A 80 -9.44 4.44 17.68
N SER A 81 -8.66 3.57 17.07
CA SER A 81 -7.85 2.58 17.79
C SER A 81 -6.50 2.31 17.13
N GLU A 82 -5.69 1.44 17.73
CA GLU A 82 -4.43 0.97 17.13
C GLU A 82 -4.63 0.28 15.78
N ASP A 83 -5.83 -0.24 15.51
CA ASP A 83 -6.12 -0.82 14.20
C ASP A 83 -6.06 0.24 13.09
N ASP A 84 -6.42 1.50 13.36
CA ASP A 84 -6.27 2.59 12.40
C ASP A 84 -4.79 2.93 12.14
N ILE A 85 -3.98 2.89 13.20
CA ILE A 85 -2.53 3.12 13.14
C ILE A 85 -1.83 2.04 12.32
N HIS A 86 -2.33 0.81 12.36
CA HIS A 86 -1.76 -0.30 11.59
C HIS A 86 -2.32 -0.41 10.17
N LEU A 87 -3.61 -0.10 9.97
CA LEU A 87 -4.28 -0.26 8.69
C LEU A 87 -3.97 0.88 7.72
N PHE A 88 -4.07 2.13 8.18
CA PHE A 88 -3.96 3.28 7.30
C PHE A 88 -2.62 3.37 6.54
N PRO A 89 -1.44 3.14 7.16
CA PRO A 89 -0.17 3.20 6.43
C PRO A 89 -0.10 2.22 5.26
N LEU A 90 -0.70 1.04 5.42
CA LEU A 90 -0.78 0.04 4.35
C LEU A 90 -1.68 0.52 3.21
N LEU A 91 -2.88 1.03 3.51
CA LEU A 91 -3.80 1.54 2.49
C LEU A 91 -3.21 2.75 1.76
N ARG A 92 -2.56 3.67 2.49
CA ARG A 92 -1.83 4.79 1.90
C ARG A 92 -0.78 4.29 0.92
N ASN A 93 0.06 3.32 1.32
CA ASN A 93 1.11 2.80 0.42
C ASN A 93 0.53 2.08 -0.80
N LEU A 94 -0.58 1.36 -0.64
CA LEU A 94 -1.28 0.71 -1.76
C LEU A 94 -1.80 1.70 -2.81
N THR A 95 -2.00 2.98 -2.48
CA THR A 95 -2.36 3.99 -3.50
C THR A 95 -1.26 4.25 -4.54
N LEU A 96 -0.04 3.76 -4.31
CA LEU A 96 1.05 3.79 -5.29
C LEU A 96 0.91 2.70 -6.38
N VAL A 97 0.01 1.73 -6.19
CA VAL A 97 -0.20 0.62 -7.13
C VAL A 97 -1.34 0.98 -8.06
N ALA A 98 -1.02 1.25 -9.33
CA ALA A 98 -2.06 1.47 -10.34
C ALA A 98 -2.88 0.19 -10.60
N GLY A 99 -4.17 0.34 -10.90
CA GLY A 99 -5.05 -0.78 -11.26
C GLY A 99 -5.72 -1.50 -10.08
N ILE A 100 -5.47 -1.11 -8.83
CA ILE A 100 -6.25 -1.61 -7.69
C ILE A 100 -7.69 -1.12 -7.79
N HIS A 101 -8.64 -2.06 -7.75
CA HIS A 101 -10.04 -1.74 -7.55
C HIS A 101 -10.32 -1.53 -6.06
N TRP A 102 -10.75 -0.32 -5.70
CA TRP A 102 -11.03 0.07 -4.32
C TRP A 102 -12.52 -0.04 -4.03
N PRO A 103 -12.94 -0.93 -3.10
CA PRO A 103 -14.31 -0.94 -2.59
C PRO A 103 -14.66 0.38 -1.90
N THR A 104 -15.94 0.76 -1.94
CA THR A 104 -16.40 2.09 -1.50
C THR A 104 -16.04 2.41 -0.05
N LYS A 105 -16.32 1.51 0.91
CA LYS A 105 -16.01 1.81 2.33
C LYS A 105 -14.52 1.90 2.58
N VAL A 106 -13.72 1.11 1.86
CA VAL A 106 -12.26 1.18 1.93
C VAL A 106 -11.75 2.51 1.38
N ALA A 107 -12.27 2.96 0.24
CA ALA A 107 -11.91 4.25 -0.35
C ALA A 107 -12.30 5.42 0.58
N ASP A 108 -13.52 5.41 1.09
CA ASP A 108 -14.03 6.44 2.00
C ASP A 108 -13.20 6.49 3.29
N TYR A 109 -12.89 5.33 3.88
CA TYR A 109 -12.02 5.24 5.06
C TYR A 109 -10.62 5.78 4.79
N ARG A 110 -9.99 5.33 3.70
CA ARG A 110 -8.65 5.76 3.29
C ARG A 110 -8.59 7.27 3.11
N ASP A 111 -9.54 7.84 2.39
CA ASP A 111 -9.56 9.27 2.05
C ASP A 111 -9.91 10.12 3.28
N ASN A 112 -10.76 9.62 4.16
CA ASN A 112 -11.06 10.27 5.43
C ASN A 112 -9.85 10.26 6.37
N MET A 113 -9.20 9.11 6.55
CA MET A 113 -8.03 9.00 7.43
C MET A 113 -6.83 9.81 6.91
N ALA A 114 -6.66 9.91 5.58
CA ALA A 114 -5.67 10.81 4.99
C ALA A 114 -5.92 12.29 5.35
N LYS A 115 -7.19 12.73 5.33
CA LYS A 115 -7.56 14.07 5.77
C LYS A 115 -7.37 14.24 7.29
N GLN A 116 -7.77 13.28 8.11
CA GLN A 116 -7.61 13.37 9.57
C GLN A 116 -6.14 13.45 9.99
N THR A 117 -5.27 12.67 9.34
CA THR A 117 -3.84 12.57 9.67
C THR A 117 -2.98 13.60 8.93
N GLN A 118 -3.53 14.31 7.94
CA GLN A 118 -2.80 15.20 7.03
C GLN A 118 -1.66 14.48 6.28
N ILE A 119 -1.83 13.18 6.01
CA ILE A 119 -0.87 12.37 5.26
C ILE A 119 -1.36 12.22 3.83
N ASN A 120 -0.52 12.65 2.88
CA ASN A 120 -0.80 12.54 1.46
C ASN A 120 -0.88 11.09 0.99
N LEU A 121 -1.91 10.80 0.19
CA LEU A 121 -1.98 9.61 -0.65
C LEU A 121 -0.99 9.73 -1.81
N LEU A 122 -0.69 8.59 -2.45
CA LEU A 122 0.35 8.43 -3.47
C LEU A 122 -0.22 8.25 -4.88
N SER A 123 -1.52 8.45 -5.06
CA SER A 123 -2.21 8.20 -6.34
C SER A 123 -1.64 9.00 -7.52
N SER A 124 -1.09 10.20 -7.27
CA SER A 124 -0.44 11.01 -8.30
C SER A 124 0.88 10.43 -8.82
N MET A 125 1.46 9.47 -8.10
CA MET A 125 2.70 8.76 -8.47
C MET A 125 2.45 7.28 -8.80
N ALA A 126 1.19 6.86 -8.93
CA ALA A 126 0.85 5.45 -9.07
C ALA A 126 1.37 4.85 -10.39
N ILE A 127 1.95 3.65 -10.31
CA ILE A 127 2.52 2.88 -11.44
C ILE A 127 2.18 1.39 -11.36
#